data_AF-I3U9M8-F1
#
_entry.id   AF-I3U9M8-F1
#
_cell.length_a   1.000
_cell.length_b   1.000
_cell.length_c   1.000
_cell.angle_alpha   90.00
_cell.angle_beta   90.00
_cell.angle_gamma   90.00
#
_symmetry.space_group_name_H-M   'P 1'
#
loop_
_entity.id
_entity.type
_entity.pdbx_description
1 polymer ?
#
loop_
_entity_poly.entity_id
_entity_poly.type
_entity_poly.pdbx_seq_one_letter_code
_entity_poly.pdbx_strand_id
1 'polypeptide(L)' 'MQPVMPVLNTLLAPLLDPIRRFMPRTGMIDFSPLVLILILQVLQIALASLMPF' A
#
# COMPACT_ATOMS: atom_id res chain seq x y z
N MET A 1 -23.87 -0.41 -6.93
CA MET A 1 -22.40 -0.42 -7.08
C MET A 1 -21.89 0.91 -6.54
N GLN A 2 -21.19 0.93 -5.40
CA GLN A 2 -20.64 2.19 -4.89
C GLN A 2 -19.50 2.65 -5.82
N PRO A 3 -19.57 3.85 -6.42
CA PRO A 3 -18.58 4.34 -7.39
C PRO A 3 -17.21 4.62 -6.75
N VAL A 4 -17.11 4.53 -5.43
CA VAL A 4 -15.89 4.82 -4.65
C VAL A 4 -14.80 3.78 -4.91
N MET A 5 -15.15 2.50 -5.04
CA MET A 5 -14.13 1.43 -5.17
C MET A 5 -13.27 1.55 -6.44
N PRO A 6 -13.86 1.77 -7.64
CA PRO A 6 -13.07 2.04 -8.85
C PRO A 6 -12.16 3.26 -8.73
N VAL A 7 -12.67 4.35 -8.13
CA VAL A 7 -11.90 5.59 -7.95
C VAL A 7 -10.71 5.36 -7.02
N LEU A 8 -10.93 4.71 -5.88
CA LEU A 8 -9.85 4.36 -4.95
C LEU A 8 -8.81 3.45 -5.60
N ASN A 9 -9.23 2.46 -6.38
CA ASN A 9 -8.29 1.57 -7.05
C ASN A 9 -7.41 2.32 -8.06
N THR A 10 -7.97 3.24 -8.83
CA THR A 10 -7.18 4.05 -9.79
C THR A 10 -6.18 4.96 -9.08
N LEU A 11 -6.55 5.53 -7.93
CA LEU A 11 -5.67 6.39 -7.14
C LEU A 11 -4.53 5.59 -6.47
N LEU A 12 -4.82 4.36 -6.02
CA LEU A 12 -3.87 3.51 -5.32
C LEU A 12 -3.02 2.65 -6.26
N ALA A 13 -3.49 2.37 -7.48
CA ALA A 13 -2.78 1.60 -8.50
C ALA A 13 -1.30 1.98 -8.67
N PRO A 14 -0.89 3.26 -8.78
CA PRO A 14 0.53 3.61 -8.91
C PRO A 14 1.40 3.17 -7.71
N LEU A 15 0.82 3.04 -6.52
CA LEU A 15 1.52 2.55 -5.32
C LEU A 15 1.42 1.03 -5.17
N LEU A 16 0.25 0.46 -5.49
CA LEU A 16 -0.04 -0.96 -5.33
C LEU A 16 0.62 -1.82 -6.42
N ASP A 17 0.65 -1.37 -7.68
CA ASP A 17 1.17 -2.15 -8.80
C ASP A 17 2.67 -2.48 -8.69
N PRO A 18 3.55 -1.55 -8.25
CA PRO A 18 4.93 -1.89 -7.94
C PRO A 18 5.02 -2.97 -6.85
N ILE A 19 4.24 -2.83 -5.77
CA ILE A 19 4.23 -3.80 -4.65
C ILE A 19 3.78 -5.19 -5.16
N ARG A 20 2.71 -5.23 -5.96
CA ARG A 20 2.20 -6.46 -6.59
C ARG A 20 3.25 -7.17 -7.44
N ARG A 21 4.14 -6.44 -8.11
CA ARG A 21 5.22 -7.02 -8.92
C ARG A 21 6.30 -7.73 -8.08
N PHE A 22 6.49 -7.31 -6.83
CA PHE A 22 7.45 -7.93 -5.91
C PHE A 22 6.85 -9.04 -5.07
N MET A 23 5.52 -9.07 -4.91
CA MET A 23 4.86 -10.12 -4.16
C MET A 23 4.85 -11.46 -4.95
N PRO A 24 4.96 -12.60 -4.26
CA PRO A 24 4.72 -13.91 -4.87
C PRO A 24 3.27 -13.99 -5.34
N ARG A 25 2.93 -14.99 -6.17
CA ARG A 25 1.55 -15.19 -6.62
C ARG A 25 0.63 -15.50 -5.42
N THR A 26 -0.14 -14.50 -4.97
CA THR A 26 -1.01 -14.57 -3.77
C THR A 26 -2.38 -15.22 -4.02
N GLY A 27 -2.57 -15.88 -5.17
CA GLY A 27 -3.84 -16.51 -5.53
C GLY A 27 -4.93 -15.47 -5.80
N MET A 28 -6.10 -15.61 -5.17
CA MET A 28 -7.27 -14.74 -5.38
C MET A 28 -7.26 -13.46 -4.53
N ILE A 29 -6.41 -13.40 -3.50
CA ILE A 29 -6.40 -12.31 -2.54
C ILE A 29 -5.24 -11.37 -2.86
N ASP A 30 -5.54 -10.07 -2.92
CA ASP A 30 -4.53 -9.04 -3.05
C ASP A 30 -4.08 -8.55 -1.66
N PHE A 31 -2.87 -8.93 -1.27
CA PHE A 31 -2.24 -8.46 -0.03
C PHE A 31 -1.45 -7.16 -0.21
N SER A 32 -1.39 -6.60 -1.43
CA SER A 32 -0.63 -5.37 -1.68
C SER A 32 -1.08 -4.18 -0.84
N PRO A 33 -2.40 -4.01 -0.52
CA PRO A 33 -2.82 -2.94 0.37
C PRO A 33 -2.28 -3.10 1.80
N LEU A 34 -2.20 -4.34 2.31
CA LEU A 34 -1.63 -4.61 3.63
C LEU A 34 -0.13 -4.27 3.65
N VAL A 35 0.61 -4.70 2.64
CA VAL A 35 2.04 -4.40 2.50
C VAL A 35 2.28 -2.89 2.38
N LEU A 36 1.45 -2.18 1.62
CA LEU A 36 1.52 -0.72 1.53
C LEU A 36 1.35 -0.06 2.90
N ILE A 37 0.37 -0.49 3.69
CA ILE A 37 0.15 0.03 5.05
C ILE A 37 1.36 -0.25 5.96
N LEU A 38 1.96 -1.43 5.87
CA LEU A 38 3.15 -1.78 6.66
C LEU A 38 4.36 -0.90 6.28
N ILE A 39 4.60 -0.66 4.98
CA ILE A 39 5.65 0.24 4.51
C ILE A 39 5.42 1.65 5.06
N LEU A 40 4.17 2.14 5.01
CA LEU A 40 3.83 3.46 5.54
C LEU A 40 4.01 3.53 7.06
N GLN A 41 3.74 2.46 7.81
CA GLN A 41 4.02 2.42 9.26
C GLN A 41 5.51 2.49 9.55
N VAL A 42 6.32 1.68 8.86
CA VAL A 42 7.78 1.71 9.03
C VAL A 42 8.34 3.10 8.68
N LEU A 43 7.84 3.70 7.59
CA LEU A 43 8.24 5.04 7.19
C LEU A 43 7.85 6.08 8.25
N GLN A 44 6.65 5.99 8.84
CA GLN A 44 6.26 6.88 9.93
C GLN A 44 7.16 6.75 11.15
N ILE A 45 7.50 5.52 11.56
CA ILE A 45 8.43 5.27 12.68
C ILE A 45 9.81 5.85 12.37
N ALA A 46 10.31 5.65 11.14
CA ALA A 46 11.60 6.17 10.71
C ALA A 46 11.61 7.71 10.61
N LEU A 47 10.54 8.32 10.11
CA LEU A 47 10.42 9.79 10.07
C LEU A 47 10.36 10.37 11.48
N ALA A 48 9.58 9.76 12.37
CA ALA A 48 9.47 10.19 13.77
C ALA A 48 10.80 10.06 14.52
N SER A 49 11.61 9.04 14.21
CA SER A 49 12.93 8.89 14.82
C SER A 49 13.95 9.88 14.28
N LEU A 50 13.80 10.34 13.02
CA LEU A 50 14.66 11.34 12.39
C LEU A 50 14.36 12.78 12.82
N MET A 51 13.11 13.10 13.15
CA MET A 51 12.69 14.42 13.62
C MET A 51 12.10 14.32 15.04
N PRO A 52 12.96 14.21 16.08
CA PRO A 52 12.53 13.96 17.45
C PRO A 52 11.97 15.20 18.18
N PHE A 53 11.38 16.17 17.48
CA PHE A 53 10.92 17.44 18.05
C PHE A 53 9.44 17.68 17.77
#